data_AF-A0AAU4UB79-F1
#
_entry.id   AF-A0AAU4UB79-F1
#
_cell.length_a   1.000
_cell.length_b   1.000
_cell.length_c   1.000
_cell.angle_alpha   90.00
_cell.angle_beta   90.00
_cell.angle_gamma   90.00
#
_symmetry.space_group_name_H-M   'P 1'
#
loop_
_entity.id
_entity.type
_entity.pdbx_description
1 polymer ?
#
loop_
_entity_poly.entity_id
_entity_poly.type
_entity_poly.pdbx_seq_one_letter_code
_entity_poly.pdbx_strand_id
1 'polypeptide(L)'
;MVELEAVRASHHITVARWARPDIESPTPEEQAIHDRSEPKETDSPLTDPVPLLPVAQLYARDVPGLPCPDGADLLQILWCPFMDHDDDIPAVQVRWRGAGQVTALLSPPPEPAVIELEDYWPAPCVLHPEQVTEYPAPTQLPAEVSARVDAWQEETGRHYTEFAVAPGWKTGGWGVVPSDEDDAGDPPRCGCGTATEPLLTVGLSEWNGDDEGGWRPLEDADADDRQCYPPVGDPTGIELGDEELQIYYCPRSYEHPPVTVRVYRTL
;
A
#
# COMPACT_ATOMS: atom_id res chain seq x y z
N MET A 1 9.25 -17.89 5.07
CA MET A 1 8.14 -18.32 4.20
C MET A 1 7.05 -18.98 5.02
N VAL A 2 5.81 -18.78 4.63
CA VAL A 2 4.61 -19.17 5.36
C VAL A 2 3.53 -19.64 4.41
N GLU A 3 2.69 -20.59 4.81
CA GLU A 3 1.60 -21.11 3.98
C GLU A 3 0.48 -20.08 3.83
N LEU A 4 0.11 -19.73 2.59
CA LEU A 4 -0.91 -18.69 2.32
C LEU A 4 -2.28 -19.04 2.94
N GLU A 5 -2.66 -20.31 2.87
CA GLU A 5 -3.92 -20.79 3.46
C GLU A 5 -3.93 -20.68 5.00
N ALA A 6 -2.76 -20.81 5.62
CA ALA A 6 -2.61 -20.67 7.07
C ALA A 6 -2.79 -19.20 7.48
N VAL A 7 -2.15 -18.26 6.76
CA VAL A 7 -2.30 -16.81 6.94
C VAL A 7 -3.77 -16.39 6.80
N ARG A 8 -4.45 -16.83 5.74
CA ARG A 8 -5.88 -16.55 5.51
C ARG A 8 -6.77 -17.08 6.64
N ALA A 9 -6.52 -18.31 7.09
CA ALA A 9 -7.29 -18.92 8.17
C ALA A 9 -7.07 -18.19 9.50
N SER A 10 -5.83 -17.78 9.79
CA SER A 10 -5.49 -16.96 10.96
C SER A 10 -6.23 -15.62 10.93
N HIS A 11 -6.14 -14.88 9.82
CA HIS A 11 -6.86 -13.62 9.64
C HIS A 11 -8.38 -13.77 9.80
N HIS A 12 -8.99 -14.80 9.20
CA HIS A 12 -10.44 -15.04 9.31
C HIS A 12 -10.87 -15.28 10.77
N ILE A 13 -10.07 -16.02 11.53
CA ILE A 13 -10.31 -16.25 12.96
C ILE A 13 -10.17 -14.95 13.73
N THR A 14 -9.15 -14.15 13.45
CA THR A 14 -8.94 -12.87 14.13
C THR A 14 -10.11 -11.92 13.88
N VAL A 15 -10.56 -11.74 12.63
CA VAL A 15 -11.77 -10.95 12.32
C VAL A 15 -13.01 -11.48 13.07
N ALA A 16 -13.24 -12.80 13.04
CA ALA A 16 -14.41 -13.39 13.68
C ALA A 16 -14.41 -13.25 15.21
N ARG A 17 -13.23 -13.21 15.83
CA ARG A 17 -13.07 -12.98 17.27
C ARG A 17 -13.36 -11.53 17.63
N TRP A 18 -12.82 -10.59 16.88
CA TRP A 18 -13.02 -9.16 17.13
C TRP A 18 -14.45 -8.68 16.87
N ALA A 19 -15.22 -9.38 16.04
CA ALA A 19 -16.64 -9.09 15.83
C ALA A 19 -17.56 -9.48 17.02
N ARG A 20 -17.04 -10.14 18.07
CA ARG A 20 -17.83 -10.58 19.25
C ARG A 20 -17.76 -9.54 20.38
N PRO A 21 -18.86 -9.29 21.11
CA PRO A 21 -18.85 -8.41 22.27
C PRO A 21 -18.09 -9.04 23.45
N ASP A 22 -17.19 -8.26 24.06
CA ASP A 22 -16.25 -8.62 25.13
C ASP A 22 -15.22 -9.72 24.76
N ILE A 23 -14.02 -9.59 25.36
CA ILE A 23 -12.83 -10.42 25.16
C ILE A 23 -13.09 -11.87 25.64
N GLU A 24 -13.86 -12.64 24.87
CA GLU A 24 -13.94 -14.08 25.05
C GLU A 24 -12.59 -14.69 24.65
N SER A 25 -11.97 -15.38 25.61
CA SER A 25 -10.78 -16.17 25.34
C SER A 25 -11.05 -17.13 24.18
N PRO A 26 -10.09 -17.34 23.27
CA PRO A 26 -10.27 -18.23 22.14
C PRO A 26 -10.70 -19.61 22.64
N THR A 27 -11.69 -20.20 21.97
CA THR A 27 -12.08 -21.58 22.25
C THR A 27 -10.88 -22.50 21.99
N PRO A 28 -10.79 -23.67 22.63
CA PRO A 28 -9.71 -24.62 22.35
C PRO A 28 -9.62 -25.04 20.88
N GLU A 29 -10.75 -25.01 20.16
CA GLU A 29 -10.82 -25.26 18.72
C GLU A 29 -10.24 -24.09 17.92
N GLU A 30 -10.61 -22.85 18.23
CA GLU A 30 -10.02 -21.65 17.61
C GLU A 30 -8.53 -21.53 17.90
N GLN A 31 -8.10 -21.82 19.13
CA GLN A 31 -6.68 -21.86 19.49
C GLN A 31 -5.95 -22.97 18.73
N ALA A 32 -6.54 -24.17 18.62
CA ALA A 32 -5.95 -25.25 17.85
C ALA A 32 -5.91 -24.95 16.34
N ILE A 33 -6.83 -24.13 15.81
CA ILE A 33 -6.77 -23.64 14.42
C ILE A 33 -5.73 -22.54 14.28
N HIS A 34 -5.66 -21.60 15.21
CA HIS A 34 -4.60 -20.59 15.24
C HIS A 34 -3.22 -21.25 15.30
N ASP A 35 -2.96 -22.14 16.27
CA ASP A 35 -1.67 -22.81 16.45
C ASP A 35 -1.22 -23.68 15.24
N ARG A 36 -2.16 -24.18 14.43
CA ARG A 36 -1.85 -24.90 13.18
C ARG A 36 -1.76 -23.98 11.97
N SER A 37 -2.43 -22.84 12.03
CA SER A 37 -2.40 -21.77 11.04
C SER A 37 -1.28 -20.78 11.29
N GLU A 38 -0.58 -20.92 12.42
CA GLU A 38 0.67 -20.22 12.72
C GLU A 38 1.63 -20.44 11.56
N PRO A 39 2.05 -19.35 10.90
CA PRO A 39 2.95 -19.38 9.77
C PRO A 39 4.23 -20.18 10.12
N LYS A 40 4.51 -21.28 9.39
CA LYS A 40 5.73 -22.08 9.60
C LYS A 40 6.76 -21.80 8.53
N GLU A 41 7.97 -21.45 8.96
CA GLU A 41 9.13 -21.35 8.07
C GLU A 41 9.35 -22.65 7.28
N THR A 42 9.33 -22.50 5.96
CA THR A 42 9.54 -23.57 4.97
C THR A 42 10.70 -23.18 4.05
N ASP A 43 11.49 -24.16 3.58
CA ASP A 43 12.52 -23.96 2.54
C ASP A 43 11.85 -23.76 1.18
N SER A 44 12.29 -22.77 0.38
CA SER A 44 11.69 -22.43 -0.92
C SER A 44 11.79 -23.57 -1.93
N PRO A 45 10.68 -24.22 -2.32
CA PRO A 45 10.70 -25.29 -3.31
C PRO A 45 10.51 -24.78 -4.74
N LEU A 46 10.39 -23.47 -4.95
CA LEU A 46 9.83 -22.92 -6.19
C LEU A 46 10.89 -22.83 -7.30
N THR A 47 10.81 -23.80 -8.22
CA THR A 47 11.55 -23.83 -9.50
C THR A 47 10.67 -23.47 -10.71
N ASP A 48 9.37 -23.24 -10.47
CA ASP A 48 8.34 -22.90 -11.46
C ASP A 48 7.88 -21.43 -11.33
N PRO A 49 7.20 -20.85 -12.34
CA PRO A 49 6.63 -19.51 -12.24
C PRO A 49 5.69 -19.38 -11.04
N VAL A 50 5.97 -18.41 -10.18
CA VAL A 50 5.20 -18.14 -8.96
C VAL A 50 3.97 -17.29 -9.30
N PRO A 51 2.75 -17.69 -8.90
CA PRO A 51 1.58 -16.82 -8.97
C PRO A 51 1.77 -15.57 -8.08
N LEU A 52 1.51 -14.39 -8.64
CA LEU A 52 1.63 -13.12 -7.93
C LEU A 52 0.42 -12.90 -7.00
N LEU A 53 0.63 -12.21 -5.88
CA LEU A 53 -0.46 -11.81 -5.00
C LEU A 53 -1.22 -10.62 -5.60
N PRO A 54 -2.56 -10.64 -5.59
CA PRO A 54 -3.36 -9.48 -5.98
C PRO A 54 -3.40 -8.44 -4.85
N VAL A 55 -2.85 -7.26 -5.10
CA VAL A 55 -2.72 -6.17 -4.11
C VAL A 55 -3.86 -5.18 -4.19
N ALA A 56 -4.13 -4.68 -5.39
CA ALA A 56 -5.18 -3.71 -5.62
C ALA A 56 -5.87 -3.96 -6.95
N GLN A 57 -7.18 -3.73 -6.99
CA GLN A 57 -7.97 -3.71 -8.20
C GLN A 57 -8.87 -2.48 -8.21
N LEU A 58 -8.55 -1.51 -9.06
CA LEU A 58 -9.16 -0.18 -9.07
C LEU A 58 -9.89 0.06 -10.39
N TYR A 59 -11.17 0.39 -10.31
CA TYR A 59 -11.95 0.79 -11.48
C TYR A 59 -11.84 2.30 -11.68
N ALA A 60 -11.60 2.73 -12.91
CA ALA A 60 -11.47 4.15 -13.24
C ALA A 60 -12.74 4.98 -12.92
N ARG A 61 -13.92 4.34 -12.91
CA ARG A 61 -15.18 4.98 -12.51
C ARG A 61 -15.30 5.22 -11.01
N ASP A 62 -14.56 4.48 -10.20
CA ASP A 62 -14.65 4.49 -8.74
C ASP A 62 -13.48 5.32 -8.14
N VAL A 63 -12.43 5.61 -8.91
CA VAL A 63 -11.25 6.38 -8.47
C VAL A 63 -11.03 7.62 -9.37
N PRO A 64 -11.41 8.83 -8.90
CA PRO A 64 -11.20 10.06 -9.66
C PRO A 64 -9.72 10.32 -9.97
N GLY A 65 -9.42 10.67 -11.21
CA GLY A 65 -8.05 11.00 -11.63
C GLY A 65 -7.12 9.80 -11.82
N LEU A 66 -7.61 8.57 -11.67
CA LEU A 66 -6.82 7.38 -11.98
C LEU A 66 -6.40 7.42 -13.47
N PRO A 67 -5.09 7.32 -13.76
CA PRO A 67 -4.64 7.32 -15.14
C PRO A 67 -5.19 6.09 -15.86
N CYS A 68 -5.57 6.24 -17.12
CA CYS A 68 -6.23 5.15 -17.84
C CYS A 68 -5.83 5.15 -19.32
N PRO A 69 -5.14 4.10 -19.83
CA PRO A 69 -4.86 4.00 -21.24
C PRO A 69 -6.14 3.74 -22.05
N ASP A 70 -6.10 4.09 -23.34
CA ASP A 70 -7.22 3.88 -24.25
C ASP A 70 -7.71 2.42 -24.24
N GLY A 71 -8.99 2.23 -23.96
CA GLY A 71 -9.64 0.91 -23.94
C GLY A 71 -9.49 0.13 -22.63
N ALA A 72 -8.83 0.69 -21.61
CA ALA A 72 -8.87 0.19 -20.24
C ALA A 72 -9.87 0.99 -19.39
N ASP A 73 -10.36 0.38 -18.32
CA ASP A 73 -11.15 1.01 -17.25
C ASP A 73 -10.91 0.31 -15.89
N LEU A 74 -9.92 -0.58 -15.84
CA LEU A 74 -9.52 -1.38 -14.69
C LEU A 74 -7.99 -1.44 -14.57
N LEU A 75 -7.49 -1.04 -13.41
CA LEU A 75 -6.11 -1.21 -12.98
C LEU A 75 -6.01 -2.39 -12.02
N GLN A 76 -5.02 -3.26 -12.23
CA GLN A 76 -4.65 -4.30 -11.27
C GLN A 76 -3.18 -4.15 -10.90
N ILE A 77 -2.90 -4.21 -9.60
CA ILE A 77 -1.55 -4.26 -9.03
C ILE A 77 -1.37 -5.67 -8.47
N LEU A 78 -0.33 -6.34 -8.95
CA LEU A 78 0.07 -7.66 -8.48
C LEU A 78 1.52 -7.55 -8.01
N TRP A 79 1.92 -8.26 -6.96
CA TRP A 79 3.32 -8.30 -6.56
C TRP A 79 3.83 -9.71 -6.29
N CYS A 80 5.15 -9.86 -6.36
CA CYS A 80 5.82 -11.10 -5.97
C CYS A 80 5.55 -11.36 -4.49
N PRO A 81 5.18 -12.60 -4.09
CA PRO A 81 5.08 -12.95 -2.68
C PRO A 81 6.44 -13.09 -1.97
N PHE A 82 7.55 -12.79 -2.66
CA PHE A 82 8.93 -12.88 -2.18
C PHE A 82 9.70 -11.58 -2.48
N MET A 83 10.70 -11.31 -1.68
CA MET A 83 11.51 -10.09 -1.60
C MET A 83 12.95 -10.28 -2.06
N ASP A 84 13.34 -11.51 -2.45
CA ASP A 84 14.67 -11.82 -3.01
C ASP A 84 14.83 -11.20 -4.41
N HIS A 85 14.92 -9.88 -4.39
CA HIS A 85 15.02 -8.96 -5.51
C HIS A 85 16.05 -7.90 -5.13
N ASP A 86 16.73 -7.34 -6.13
CA ASP A 86 17.92 -6.48 -5.93
C ASP A 86 17.68 -5.26 -5.01
N ASP A 87 16.43 -4.85 -4.80
CA ASP A 87 16.03 -3.66 -4.03
C ASP A 87 15.30 -3.98 -2.70
N ASP A 88 15.20 -5.25 -2.27
CA ASP A 88 14.39 -5.66 -1.11
C ASP A 88 12.94 -5.11 -1.18
N ILE A 89 12.34 -5.11 -2.38
CA ILE A 89 10.96 -4.69 -2.70
C ILE A 89 10.30 -5.84 -3.46
N PRO A 90 9.00 -6.15 -3.24
CA PRO A 90 8.37 -7.21 -4.02
C PRO A 90 8.26 -6.76 -5.48
N ALA A 91 8.60 -7.63 -6.43
CA ALA A 91 8.52 -7.26 -7.84
C ALA A 91 7.05 -6.97 -8.23
N VAL A 92 6.76 -5.71 -8.58
CA VAL A 92 5.41 -5.24 -8.90
C VAL A 92 5.11 -5.41 -10.39
N GLN A 93 3.89 -5.88 -10.68
CA GLN A 93 3.29 -5.89 -12.01
C GLN A 93 2.04 -5.01 -12.03
N VAL A 94 2.07 -4.02 -12.91
CA VAL A 94 0.91 -3.17 -13.22
C VAL A 94 0.20 -3.73 -14.45
N ARG A 95 -1.11 -3.97 -14.37
CA ARG A 95 -1.92 -4.45 -15.49
C ARG A 95 -3.12 -3.54 -15.74
N TRP A 96 -3.20 -3.02 -16.96
CA TRP A 96 -4.34 -2.26 -17.45
C TRP A 96 -5.27 -3.18 -18.24
N ARG A 97 -6.56 -3.16 -17.91
CA ARG A 97 -7.58 -4.03 -18.51
C ARG A 97 -8.85 -3.25 -18.81
N GLY A 98 -9.59 -3.70 -19.82
CA GLY A 98 -11.01 -3.41 -19.93
C GLY A 98 -11.79 -4.42 -19.09
N ALA A 99 -12.52 -3.96 -18.07
CA ALA A 99 -13.35 -4.77 -17.18
C ALA A 99 -14.31 -5.67 -17.97
N GLY A 100 -14.92 -5.16 -19.04
CA GLY A 100 -15.81 -5.94 -19.92
C GLY A 100 -15.11 -7.06 -20.70
N GLN A 101 -13.78 -7.04 -20.80
CA GLN A 101 -12.97 -8.10 -21.43
C GLN A 101 -12.55 -9.19 -20.43
N VAL A 102 -12.75 -8.97 -19.12
CA VAL A 102 -12.48 -9.97 -18.07
C VAL A 102 -13.67 -10.94 -18.01
N THR A 103 -13.72 -11.90 -18.93
CA THR A 103 -14.88 -12.81 -19.06
C THR A 103 -14.65 -14.19 -18.47
N ALA A 104 -13.45 -14.74 -18.58
CA ALA A 104 -13.13 -16.11 -18.15
C ALA A 104 -12.27 -16.08 -16.88
N LEU A 105 -12.93 -16.09 -15.72
CA LEU A 105 -12.24 -16.23 -14.44
C LEU A 105 -11.69 -17.66 -14.30
N LEU A 106 -10.44 -17.77 -13.89
CA LEU A 106 -9.85 -19.06 -13.53
C LEU A 106 -10.47 -19.53 -12.21
N SER A 107 -10.79 -20.82 -12.13
CA SER A 107 -11.38 -21.44 -10.95
C SER A 107 -10.70 -22.80 -10.68
N PRO A 108 -9.84 -22.91 -9.65
CA PRO A 108 -9.46 -21.84 -8.72
C PRO A 108 -8.58 -20.77 -9.40
N PRO A 109 -8.55 -19.52 -8.88
CA PRO A 109 -7.54 -18.56 -9.29
C PRO A 109 -6.14 -19.13 -9.00
N PRO A 110 -5.12 -18.80 -9.82
CA PRO A 110 -3.74 -19.14 -9.49
C PRO A 110 -3.32 -18.39 -8.23
N GLU A 111 -2.80 -19.12 -7.24
CA GLU A 111 -2.38 -18.57 -5.96
C GLU A 111 -1.05 -19.20 -5.55
N PRO A 112 -0.15 -18.44 -4.89
CA PRO A 112 1.07 -19.01 -4.36
C PRO A 112 0.72 -19.90 -3.17
N ALA A 113 1.35 -21.08 -3.08
CA ALA A 113 1.17 -21.96 -1.93
C ALA A 113 1.76 -21.34 -0.65
N VAL A 114 2.90 -20.67 -0.79
CA VAL A 114 3.63 -20.01 0.28
C VAL A 114 3.97 -18.57 -0.11
N ILE A 115 4.03 -17.70 0.89
CA ILE A 115 4.49 -16.32 0.78
C ILE A 115 5.66 -16.11 1.75
N GLU A 116 6.47 -15.07 1.59
CA GLU A 116 7.65 -14.89 2.44
C GLU A 116 7.30 -14.58 3.88
N LEU A 117 6.45 -13.56 4.06
CA LEU A 117 5.94 -13.05 5.33
C LEU A 117 4.41 -12.92 5.26
N GLU A 118 3.75 -13.06 6.40
CA GLU A 118 2.28 -12.94 6.47
C GLU A 118 1.79 -11.54 6.13
N ASP A 119 2.58 -10.52 6.50
CA ASP A 119 2.27 -9.10 6.30
C ASP A 119 2.35 -8.63 4.84
N TYR A 120 2.71 -9.52 3.91
CA TYR A 120 2.66 -9.27 2.46
C TYR A 120 1.34 -9.70 1.83
N TRP A 121 0.49 -10.39 2.60
CA TRP A 121 -0.82 -10.77 2.14
C TRP A 121 -1.83 -9.66 2.44
N PRO A 122 -2.36 -8.97 1.41
CA PRO A 122 -3.36 -7.93 1.62
C PRO A 122 -4.68 -8.60 2.02
N ALA A 123 -5.20 -8.21 3.19
CA ALA A 123 -6.51 -8.64 3.62
C ALA A 123 -7.57 -8.19 2.59
N PRO A 124 -8.42 -9.10 2.06
CA PRO A 124 -9.45 -8.73 1.11
C PRO A 124 -10.43 -7.73 1.72
N CYS A 125 -10.47 -6.53 1.14
CA CYS A 125 -11.31 -5.43 1.58
C CYS A 125 -12.00 -4.77 0.38
N VAL A 126 -13.01 -3.93 0.67
CA VAL A 126 -13.57 -2.99 -0.29
C VAL A 126 -13.06 -1.60 0.05
N LEU A 127 -12.80 -0.79 -0.98
CA LEU A 127 -12.26 0.55 -0.82
C LEU A 127 -13.39 1.58 -0.80
N HIS A 128 -13.21 2.62 0.01
CA HIS A 128 -14.06 3.80 0.08
C HIS A 128 -13.22 5.05 -0.23
N PRO A 129 -12.91 5.34 -1.50
CA PRO A 129 -11.95 6.38 -1.85
C PRO A 129 -12.47 7.78 -1.51
N GLU A 130 -11.64 8.58 -0.84
CA GLU A 130 -11.82 10.01 -0.63
C GLU A 130 -10.87 10.82 -1.54
N GLN A 131 -11.35 11.92 -2.10
CA GLN A 131 -10.49 12.82 -2.86
C GLN A 131 -9.90 13.90 -1.96
N VAL A 132 -8.59 13.84 -1.75
CA VAL A 132 -7.82 14.79 -0.93
C VAL A 132 -6.98 15.73 -1.81
N THR A 133 -6.63 16.90 -1.26
CA THR A 133 -5.69 17.83 -1.92
C THR A 133 -4.33 17.72 -1.26
N GLU A 134 -3.33 17.37 -2.06
CA GLU A 134 -1.95 17.30 -1.62
C GLU A 134 -1.09 18.39 -2.28
N TYR A 135 0.05 18.67 -1.66
CA TYR A 135 1.03 19.65 -2.08
C TYR A 135 2.41 18.98 -2.22
N PRO A 136 3.27 19.49 -3.10
CA PRO A 136 4.58 18.92 -3.36
C PRO A 136 5.52 19.06 -2.16
N ALA A 137 6.63 18.31 -2.17
CA ALA A 137 7.66 18.42 -1.13
C ALA A 137 8.27 19.84 -1.07
N PRO A 138 8.83 20.27 0.08
CA PRO A 138 9.46 21.60 0.20
C PRO A 138 10.45 21.93 -0.92
N THR A 139 11.25 20.96 -1.34
CA THR A 139 12.26 21.08 -2.42
C THR A 139 11.66 21.36 -3.80
N GLN A 140 10.39 21.04 -4.00
CA GLN A 140 9.64 21.24 -5.24
C GLN A 140 8.78 22.53 -5.20
N LEU A 141 8.72 23.23 -4.05
CA LEU A 141 8.02 24.50 -3.93
C LEU A 141 8.83 25.65 -4.56
N PRO A 142 8.16 26.72 -5.01
CA PRO A 142 8.85 27.96 -5.35
C PRO A 142 9.70 28.44 -4.16
N ALA A 143 10.91 28.94 -4.42
CA ALA A 143 11.88 29.28 -3.38
C ALA A 143 11.33 30.21 -2.28
N GLU A 144 10.50 31.19 -2.64
CA GLU A 144 9.86 32.09 -1.66
C GLU A 144 8.85 31.37 -0.76
N VAL A 145 8.18 30.33 -1.27
CA VAL A 145 7.24 29.51 -0.52
C VAL A 145 7.99 28.51 0.36
N SER A 146 9.03 27.85 -0.18
CA SER A 146 9.89 26.95 0.61
C SER A 146 10.47 27.68 1.82
N ALA A 147 11.04 28.87 1.64
CA ALA A 147 11.60 29.64 2.76
C ALA A 147 10.57 30.02 3.84
N ARG A 148 9.30 30.22 3.44
CA ARG A 148 8.20 30.47 4.40
C ARG A 148 7.78 29.19 5.11
N VAL A 149 7.81 28.06 4.43
CA VAL A 149 7.59 26.75 5.03
C VAL A 149 8.69 26.48 6.05
N ASP A 150 9.96 26.67 5.70
CA ASP A 150 11.10 26.47 6.60
C ASP A 150 10.97 27.31 7.88
N ALA A 151 10.69 28.61 7.73
CA ALA A 151 10.48 29.49 8.88
C ALA A 151 9.29 29.08 9.76
N TRP A 152 8.20 28.58 9.15
CA TRP A 152 7.04 28.08 9.89
C TRP A 152 7.33 26.78 10.64
N GLN A 153 8.10 25.86 10.04
CA GLN A 153 8.53 24.63 10.71
C GLN A 153 9.45 24.95 11.91
N GLU A 154 10.39 25.88 11.75
CA GLU A 154 11.24 26.36 12.86
C GLU A 154 10.42 27.02 13.99
N GLU A 155 9.40 27.80 13.64
CA GLU A 155 8.54 28.49 14.63
C GLU A 155 7.64 27.52 15.40
N THR A 156 7.08 26.52 14.71
CA THR A 156 6.05 25.64 15.27
C THR A 156 6.58 24.30 15.78
N GLY A 157 7.76 23.89 15.31
CA GLY A 157 8.30 22.55 15.55
C GLY A 157 7.55 21.43 14.83
N ARG A 158 6.71 21.76 13.83
CA ARG A 158 5.92 20.81 13.04
C ARG A 158 6.53 20.62 11.66
N HIS A 159 6.31 19.46 11.04
CA HIS A 159 6.79 19.20 9.69
C HIS A 159 5.70 19.52 8.65
N TYR A 160 6.05 20.23 7.59
CA TYR A 160 5.11 20.61 6.53
C TYR A 160 4.53 19.41 5.80
N THR A 161 5.34 18.36 5.65
CA THR A 161 4.96 17.09 5.04
C THR A 161 3.74 16.47 5.71
N GLU A 162 3.57 16.63 7.04
CA GLU A 162 2.38 16.19 7.80
C GLU A 162 1.05 16.80 7.31
N PHE A 163 1.09 17.97 6.65
CA PHE A 163 -0.08 18.69 6.13
C PHE A 163 -0.14 18.73 4.61
N ALA A 164 1.00 18.50 3.97
CA ALA A 164 1.14 18.59 2.53
C ALA A 164 0.78 17.29 1.83
N VAL A 165 1.08 16.14 2.46
CA VAL A 165 0.95 14.83 1.86
C VAL A 165 0.08 13.97 2.77
N ALA A 166 -0.98 13.37 2.23
CA ALA A 166 -1.79 12.42 2.98
C ALA A 166 -0.97 11.13 3.17
N PRO A 167 -0.95 10.57 4.39
CA PRO A 167 -0.40 9.25 4.65
C PRO A 167 -1.31 8.18 4.01
N GLY A 168 -0.91 6.91 4.16
CA GLY A 168 -1.78 5.79 3.80
C GLY A 168 -1.72 5.36 2.34
N TRP A 169 -2.75 4.61 1.96
CA TRP A 169 -2.88 4.07 0.61
C TRP A 169 -3.55 5.10 -0.29
N LYS A 170 -2.84 5.56 -1.31
CA LYS A 170 -3.34 6.61 -2.20
C LYS A 170 -2.94 6.41 -3.64
N THR A 171 -3.81 6.83 -4.54
CA THR A 171 -3.55 6.84 -5.98
C THR A 171 -3.15 8.22 -6.47
N GLY A 172 -2.09 8.31 -7.27
CA GLY A 172 -1.59 9.59 -7.76
C GLY A 172 -1.03 10.46 -6.63
N GLY A 173 -1.41 11.74 -6.62
CA GLY A 173 -0.94 12.71 -5.63
C GLY A 173 0.53 13.09 -5.83
N TRP A 174 1.21 13.42 -4.73
CA TRP A 174 2.64 13.69 -4.72
C TRP A 174 3.39 12.52 -4.08
N GLY A 175 4.46 12.11 -4.76
CA GLY A 175 5.42 11.16 -4.21
C GLY A 175 6.10 11.74 -2.98
N VAL A 176 6.38 10.89 -2.01
CA VAL A 176 7.17 11.26 -0.83
C VAL A 176 8.62 11.17 -1.26
N VAL A 177 9.36 12.26 -1.08
CA VAL A 177 10.77 12.33 -1.46
C VAL A 177 11.58 11.69 -0.34
N PRO A 178 12.56 10.80 -0.64
CA PRO A 178 13.45 10.25 0.37
C PRO A 178 14.12 11.35 1.21
N SER A 179 14.30 11.09 2.49
CA SER A 179 15.02 11.96 3.45
C SER A 179 16.46 12.26 3.05
N ASP A 180 17.05 11.44 2.19
CA ASP A 180 18.47 11.53 1.87
C ASP A 180 18.70 12.68 0.89
N GLU A 181 19.20 13.80 1.44
CA GLU A 181 19.43 15.11 0.83
C GLU A 181 20.26 15.13 -0.47
N ASP A 182 20.71 13.98 -0.98
CA ASP A 182 21.59 13.86 -2.15
C ASP A 182 20.86 13.47 -3.47
N ASP A 183 19.66 12.90 -3.42
CA ASP A 183 18.87 12.62 -4.63
C ASP A 183 17.67 13.57 -4.76
N ALA A 184 17.84 14.51 -5.69
CA ALA A 184 16.92 15.58 -6.02
C ALA A 184 15.45 15.16 -6.10
N GLY A 185 14.55 16.04 -5.63
CA GLY A 185 13.09 15.92 -5.64
C GLY A 185 12.41 15.85 -7.02
N ASP A 186 13.06 15.23 -8.01
CA ASP A 186 12.43 14.83 -9.26
C ASP A 186 11.89 13.39 -9.12
N PRO A 187 10.70 13.09 -9.68
CA PRO A 187 10.21 11.72 -9.72
C PRO A 187 11.20 10.81 -10.47
N PRO A 188 11.25 9.52 -10.14
CA PRO A 188 12.17 8.60 -10.79
C PRO A 188 11.91 8.56 -12.30
N ARG A 189 12.95 8.25 -13.09
CA ARG A 189 12.82 8.18 -14.55
C ARG A 189 12.50 6.76 -14.97
N CYS A 190 11.56 6.63 -15.90
CA CYS A 190 11.34 5.37 -16.59
C CYS A 190 12.60 5.01 -17.41
N GLY A 191 12.84 3.73 -17.67
CA GLY A 191 13.96 3.27 -18.52
C GLY A 191 13.99 3.90 -19.94
N CYS A 192 12.88 4.47 -20.41
CA CYS A 192 12.83 5.25 -21.65
C CYS A 192 13.29 6.72 -21.51
N GLY A 193 13.69 7.16 -20.31
CA GLY A 193 14.14 8.52 -19.96
C GLY A 193 13.02 9.51 -19.59
N THR A 194 11.76 9.12 -19.74
CA THR A 194 10.61 10.00 -19.40
C THR A 194 10.44 10.06 -17.88
N ALA A 195 10.21 11.26 -17.33
CA ALA A 195 9.83 11.42 -15.93
C ALA A 195 8.54 10.63 -15.67
N THR A 196 8.54 9.84 -14.61
CA THR A 196 7.35 9.07 -14.23
C THR A 196 6.38 9.93 -13.42
N GLU A 197 5.15 9.45 -13.29
CA GLU A 197 4.12 10.04 -12.44
C GLU A 197 3.71 9.04 -11.35
N PRO A 198 3.40 9.49 -10.13
CA PRO A 198 2.90 8.62 -9.06
C PRO A 198 1.65 7.87 -9.51
N LEU A 199 1.61 6.56 -9.25
CA LEU A 199 0.45 5.71 -9.53
C LEU A 199 -0.25 5.28 -8.24
N LEU A 200 0.49 4.64 -7.34
CA LEU A 200 -0.01 4.13 -6.07
C LEU A 200 1.09 4.24 -5.01
N THR A 201 0.74 4.79 -3.86
CA THR A 201 1.52 4.68 -2.63
C THR A 201 0.85 3.61 -1.76
N VAL A 202 1.65 2.68 -1.27
CA VAL A 202 1.31 1.70 -0.24
C VAL A 202 1.94 2.23 1.05
N GLY A 203 1.15 2.96 1.82
CA GLY A 203 1.55 3.53 3.10
C GLY A 203 1.47 2.51 4.23
N LEU A 204 2.16 2.82 5.33
CA LEU A 204 2.16 1.99 6.54
C LEU A 204 0.84 2.08 7.31
N SER A 205 0.26 3.28 7.36
CA SER A 205 -1.01 3.56 8.06
C SER A 205 -1.79 4.65 7.32
N GLU A 206 -3.11 4.55 7.33
CA GLU A 206 -4.05 5.46 6.68
C GLU A 206 -4.05 6.87 7.29
N TRP A 207 -3.62 7.03 8.55
CA TRP A 207 -3.44 8.35 9.18
C TRP A 207 -2.27 8.36 10.16
N ASN A 208 -1.81 9.57 10.49
CA ASN A 208 -0.83 9.77 11.56
C ASN A 208 -1.52 9.57 12.92
N GLY A 209 -0.77 9.06 13.90
CA GLY A 209 -1.31 8.80 15.23
C GLY A 209 -1.77 10.09 15.95
N ASP A 210 -2.62 9.92 16.95
CA ASP A 210 -3.28 11.01 17.72
C ASP A 210 -2.32 12.14 18.20
N ASP A 211 -1.06 11.80 18.50
CA ASP A 211 -0.06 12.72 19.04
C ASP A 211 0.81 13.40 17.98
N GLU A 212 0.77 12.95 16.73
CA GLU A 212 1.59 13.46 15.62
C GLU A 212 0.90 14.60 14.87
N GLY A 213 -0.43 14.66 14.96
CA GLY A 213 -1.23 15.55 14.12
C GLY A 213 -1.16 15.15 12.65
N GLY A 214 -2.29 15.23 11.95
CA GLY A 214 -2.28 14.80 10.56
C GLY A 214 -3.65 14.73 9.94
N TRP A 215 -3.65 14.32 8.68
CA TRP A 215 -4.84 13.99 7.93
C TRP A 215 -5.52 12.76 8.54
N ARG A 216 -6.84 12.83 8.73
CA ARG A 216 -7.73 11.72 9.07
C ARG A 216 -9.06 11.96 8.34
N PRO A 217 -9.70 10.92 7.80
CA PRO A 217 -11.04 11.05 7.23
C PRO A 217 -12.02 11.64 8.23
N LEU A 218 -12.93 12.51 7.76
CA LEU A 218 -13.89 13.17 8.66
C LEU A 218 -14.91 12.18 9.23
N GLU A 219 -15.26 11.15 8.46
CA GLU A 219 -16.10 10.04 8.87
C GLU A 219 -15.51 9.22 10.01
N ASP A 220 -14.18 9.16 10.09
CA ASP A 220 -13.44 8.40 11.09
C ASP A 220 -12.91 9.27 12.22
N ALA A 221 -13.24 10.57 12.25
CA ALA A 221 -12.73 11.51 13.25
C ALA A 221 -13.00 11.09 14.71
N ASP A 222 -14.09 10.35 14.94
CA ASP A 222 -14.50 9.83 16.26
C ASP A 222 -14.17 8.33 16.44
N ALA A 223 -13.46 7.69 15.50
CA ALA A 223 -13.16 6.26 15.58
C ALA A 223 -12.16 5.98 16.72
N ASP A 224 -12.39 4.89 17.46
CA ASP A 224 -11.53 4.41 18.54
C ASP A 224 -10.47 3.47 17.99
N ASP A 225 -9.26 4.00 17.78
CA ASP A 225 -8.11 3.25 17.24
C ASP A 225 -7.68 2.08 18.15
N ARG A 226 -8.13 2.04 19.42
CA ARG A 226 -7.69 1.04 20.40
C ARG A 226 -8.50 -0.27 20.39
N GLN A 227 -9.64 -0.34 19.70
CA GLN A 227 -10.59 -1.45 19.89
C GLN A 227 -11.29 -1.97 18.63
N CYS A 228 -10.55 -2.25 17.56
CA CYS A 228 -11.10 -2.92 16.38
C CYS A 228 -10.07 -3.83 15.68
N TYR A 229 -10.56 -4.72 14.82
CA TYR A 229 -9.74 -5.47 13.87
C TYR A 229 -10.47 -5.64 12.53
N PRO A 230 -9.79 -5.41 11.39
CA PRO A 230 -8.44 -4.83 11.32
C PRO A 230 -8.41 -3.42 11.93
N PRO A 231 -7.25 -2.93 12.40
CA PRO A 231 -7.13 -1.58 12.95
C PRO A 231 -7.70 -0.56 11.95
N VAL A 232 -8.45 0.45 12.41
CA VAL A 232 -9.09 1.40 11.47
C VAL A 232 -8.04 2.14 10.63
N GLY A 233 -6.86 2.40 11.21
CA GLY A 233 -5.73 3.00 10.51
C GLY A 233 -4.93 2.03 9.63
N ASP A 234 -5.08 0.72 9.79
CA ASP A 234 -4.29 -0.29 9.05
C ASP A 234 -5.21 -1.38 8.45
N PRO A 235 -6.24 -1.01 7.66
CA PRO A 235 -7.29 -1.94 7.25
C PRO A 235 -6.80 -3.01 6.26
N THR A 236 -5.68 -2.78 5.58
CA THR A 236 -5.10 -3.70 4.60
C THR A 236 -4.29 -4.83 5.25
N GLY A 237 -3.83 -4.62 6.50
CA GLY A 237 -2.94 -5.54 7.21
C GLY A 237 -1.56 -5.72 6.57
N ILE A 238 -1.19 -4.83 5.64
CA ILE A 238 0.12 -4.86 4.99
C ILE A 238 1.14 -4.11 5.84
N GLU A 239 2.27 -4.76 6.14
CA GLU A 239 3.41 -4.16 6.81
C GLU A 239 4.67 -4.35 5.95
N LEU A 240 5.29 -3.25 5.52
CA LEU A 240 6.52 -3.24 4.72
C LEU A 240 7.73 -2.80 5.56
N GLY A 241 7.68 -3.02 6.88
CA GLY A 241 8.64 -2.50 7.85
C GLY A 241 8.43 -1.00 8.10
N ASP A 242 9.51 -0.24 8.20
CA ASP A 242 9.49 1.21 8.46
C ASP A 242 9.42 2.05 7.16
N GLU A 243 9.00 1.45 6.06
CA GLU A 243 9.12 2.03 4.71
C GLU A 243 7.80 1.97 3.93
N GLU A 244 7.53 3.02 3.19
CA GLU A 244 6.42 3.08 2.23
C GLU A 244 6.91 2.62 0.85
N LEU A 245 6.02 1.94 0.11
CA LEU A 245 6.27 1.59 -1.29
C LEU A 245 5.52 2.54 -2.22
N GLN A 246 6.26 3.21 -3.10
CA GLN A 246 5.71 4.07 -4.13
C GLN A 246 5.89 3.46 -5.51
N ILE A 247 4.78 3.33 -6.22
CA ILE A 247 4.71 2.79 -7.57
C ILE A 247 4.45 3.94 -8.52
N TYR A 248 5.29 4.06 -9.54
CA TYR A 248 5.22 5.09 -10.56
C TYR A 248 4.97 4.47 -11.94
N TYR A 249 4.22 5.19 -12.78
CA TYR A 249 3.96 4.79 -14.16
C TYR A 249 4.59 5.75 -15.16
N CYS A 250 4.83 5.27 -16.37
CA CYS A 250 5.36 6.10 -17.45
C CYS A 250 4.21 6.74 -18.26
N PRO A 251 4.03 8.06 -18.24
CA PRO A 251 2.95 8.72 -19.00
C PRO A 251 3.14 8.61 -20.52
N ARG A 252 4.35 8.27 -20.99
CA ARG A 252 4.64 8.04 -22.40
C ARG A 252 4.13 6.69 -22.90
N SER A 253 4.09 5.67 -22.04
CA SER A 253 3.66 4.32 -22.42
C SER A 253 3.28 3.51 -21.18
N TYR A 254 2.02 3.08 -21.14
CA TYR A 254 1.47 2.22 -20.09
C TYR A 254 1.97 0.76 -20.18
N GLU A 255 2.69 0.40 -21.24
CA GLU A 255 3.32 -0.90 -21.42
C GLU A 255 4.74 -0.97 -20.82
N HIS A 256 5.31 0.17 -20.43
CA HIS A 256 6.59 0.16 -19.74
C HIS A 256 6.42 -0.42 -18.32
N PRO A 257 7.40 -1.20 -17.82
CA PRO A 257 7.40 -1.64 -16.44
C PRO A 257 7.26 -0.44 -15.48
N PRO A 258 6.57 -0.62 -14.34
CA PRO A 258 6.51 0.41 -13.31
C PRO A 258 7.91 0.68 -12.76
N VAL A 259 8.09 1.87 -12.18
CA VAL A 259 9.25 2.16 -11.33
C VAL A 259 8.78 2.14 -9.89
N THR A 260 9.47 1.40 -9.03
CA THR A 260 9.16 1.29 -7.60
C THR A 260 10.24 1.98 -6.79
N VAL A 261 9.83 2.70 -5.76
CA VAL A 261 10.74 3.41 -4.85
C VAL A 261 10.31 3.12 -3.42
N ARG A 262 11.29 2.85 -2.57
CA ARG A 262 11.12 2.81 -1.12
C ARG A 262 11.35 4.18 -0.54
N VAL A 263 10.47 4.57 0.36
CA VAL A 263 10.57 5.85 1.05
C VAL A 263 10.48 5.61 2.53
N TYR A 264 11.55 5.96 3.25
CA TYR A 264 11.51 6.03 4.70
C TYR A 264 10.50 7.08 5.12
N ARG A 265 9.63 6.72 6.06
CA ARG A 265 8.69 7.67 6.64
C ARG A 265 9.51 8.84 7.21
N THR A 266 9.27 10.03 6.69
CA THR A 266 9.92 11.28 7.14
C THR A 266 9.07 11.93 8.24
N LEU A 267 8.64 11.12 9.21
CA LEU A 267 7.94 11.55 10.42
C LEU A 267 8.66 10.97 11.63
#